data_AF-A0A6B3EG00-F1
#
_entry.id   AF-A0A6B3EG00-F1
#
_cell.length_a   1.000
_cell.length_b   1.000
_cell.length_c   1.000
_cell.angle_alpha   90.00
_cell.angle_beta   90.00
_cell.angle_gamma   90.00
#
_symmetry.space_group_name_H-M   'P 1'
#
loop_
_entity.id
_entity.type
_entity.pdbx_description
1 polymer ?
#
loop_
_entity_poly.entity_id
_entity_poly.type
_entity_poly.pdbx_seq_one_letter_code
_entity_poly.pdbx_strand_id
1 'polypeptide(L)'
;MLAVIVASWLVRDIRAVEFDQLLRYWAGFPDARPHALPTTTAMDAVLLVVYAVAAVAAIRSAVAATVLVAVGVVTIAVRLPGLWNIGGRAMESSYSDDLRTRALICAFTALAAGIALLIIAGAGRRPPADSYEQLPTRPGPGASVTAFLLLGAVGAELVAWQISQIVRFRSELLADWYLGGGRFLDGVIGPPPGWGSGMLALLCLVAAVSALSHAVHARPFGLVAAVLLLPGGVLNLVRAVHDDLFDQFGSLPTEAQLMLVSWLFEGVVAVLVLIALAPRGFADVPGPFAPGFGSGYGDPGYGQPGYGPEAHPGPSAGPVPGYGYPQGGGFGPPVPPSAPPPPSRPPPGW
;
A
#
# COMPACT_ATOMS: atom_id res chain seq x y z
N MET A 1 4.33 15.82 13.12
CA MET A 1 4.26 15.38 14.53
C MET A 1 4.70 13.93 14.69
N LEU A 2 3.99 12.94 14.11
CA LEU A 2 4.34 11.52 14.22
C LEU A 2 5.80 11.20 13.88
N ALA A 3 6.28 11.70 12.74
CA ALA A 3 7.69 11.56 12.34
C ALA A 3 8.67 12.12 13.39
N VAL A 4 8.35 13.25 14.03
CA VAL A 4 9.21 13.89 15.05
C VAL A 4 9.27 13.05 16.32
N ILE A 5 8.14 12.48 16.74
CA ILE A 5 8.08 11.58 17.90
C ILE A 5 9.00 10.39 17.67
N VAL A 6 8.83 9.70 16.53
CA VAL A 6 9.65 8.52 16.20
C VAL A 6 11.13 8.88 16.03
N ALA A 7 11.45 9.98 15.35
CA ALA A 7 12.83 10.45 15.20
C ALA A 7 13.49 10.75 16.56
N SER A 8 12.74 11.29 17.52
CA SER A 8 13.27 11.59 18.85
C SER A 8 13.64 10.33 19.62
N TRP A 9 12.85 9.27 19.52
CA TRP A 9 13.16 7.96 20.10
C TRP A 9 14.35 7.29 19.40
N LEU A 10 14.42 7.36 18.07
CA LEU A 10 15.57 6.84 17.31
C LEU A 10 16.87 7.57 17.66
N VAL A 11 16.85 8.91 17.71
CA VAL A 11 18.03 9.71 18.09
C VAL A 11 18.48 9.40 19.52
N ARG A 12 17.52 9.18 20.43
CA ARG A 12 17.82 8.75 21.79
C ARG A 12 18.54 7.39 21.80
N ASP A 13 18.02 6.39 21.11
CA ASP A 13 18.61 5.05 21.10
C ASP A 13 19.98 5.03 20.41
N ILE A 14 20.14 5.75 19.30
CA ILE A 14 21.43 5.90 18.61
C ILE A 14 22.47 6.52 19.54
N ARG A 15 22.09 7.54 20.33
CA ARG A 15 22.99 8.17 21.31
C ARG A 15 23.29 7.27 22.51
N ALA A 16 22.38 6.35 22.84
CA ALA A 16 22.50 5.49 24.00
C ALA A 16 23.22 4.17 23.71
N VAL A 17 23.28 3.71 22.46
CA VAL A 17 23.75 2.36 22.11
C VAL A 17 24.72 2.36 20.92
N GLU A 18 24.91 3.49 20.24
CA GLU A 18 25.56 3.58 18.91
C GLU A 18 24.77 2.88 17.79
N PHE A 19 24.94 3.36 16.56
CA PHE A 19 24.11 2.93 15.43
C PHE A 19 24.37 1.48 14.98
N ASP A 20 25.63 1.03 14.94
CA ASP A 20 25.98 -0.35 14.54
C ASP A 20 25.40 -1.38 15.52
N GLN A 21 25.59 -1.14 16.82
CA GLN A 21 25.06 -2.04 17.85
C GLN A 21 23.52 -2.04 17.87
N LEU A 22 22.87 -0.91 17.57
CA LEU A 22 21.41 -0.85 17.42
C LEU A 22 20.92 -1.68 16.23
N LEU A 23 21.58 -1.59 15.07
CA LEU A 23 21.24 -2.42 13.91
C LEU A 23 21.43 -3.91 14.19
N ARG A 24 22.52 -4.28 14.87
CA ARG A 24 22.79 -5.66 15.27
C ARG A 24 21.74 -6.19 16.26
N TYR A 25 21.32 -5.34 17.19
CA TYR A 25 20.25 -5.64 18.13
C TYR A 25 18.92 -5.88 17.41
N TRP A 26 18.56 -5.00 16.47
CA TRP A 26 17.36 -5.17 15.64
C TRP A 26 17.42 -6.40 14.73
N ALA A 27 18.61 -6.79 14.25
CA ALA A 27 18.81 -8.03 13.51
C ALA A 27 18.72 -9.29 14.40
N GLY A 28 18.64 -9.12 15.72
CA GLY A 28 18.53 -10.23 16.67
C GLY A 28 19.82 -11.03 16.82
N PHE A 29 20.99 -10.40 16.60
CA PHE A 29 22.26 -11.09 16.82
C PHE A 29 22.46 -11.42 18.30
N PRO A 30 22.87 -12.66 18.65
CA PRO A 30 23.02 -13.08 20.05
C PRO A 30 24.13 -12.30 20.78
N ASP A 31 25.11 -11.79 20.03
CA ASP A 31 26.22 -11.01 20.55
C ASP A 31 25.89 -9.52 20.70
N ALA A 32 24.74 -9.07 20.16
CA ALA A 32 24.26 -7.71 20.32
C ALA A 32 23.70 -7.52 21.74
N ARG A 33 24.59 -7.22 22.68
CA ARG A 33 24.24 -6.89 24.07
C ARG A 33 24.42 -5.39 24.30
N PRO A 34 23.40 -4.58 23.95
CA PRO A 34 23.50 -3.15 24.13
C PRO A 34 23.58 -2.83 25.63
N HIS A 35 24.44 -1.88 25.96
CA HIS A 35 24.68 -1.47 27.34
C HIS A 35 23.50 -0.71 27.95
N ALA A 36 22.59 -0.21 27.10
CA ALA A 36 21.26 0.27 27.45
C ALA A 36 20.22 -0.41 26.54
N LEU A 37 19.08 -0.82 27.09
CA LEU A 37 18.02 -1.43 26.28
C LEU A 37 17.41 -0.41 25.30
N PRO A 38 17.43 -0.67 23.99
CA PRO A 38 16.80 0.18 23.00
C PRO A 38 15.29 0.26 23.23
N THR A 39 14.74 1.46 23.07
CA THR A 39 13.32 1.73 23.21
C THR A 39 12.56 1.51 21.90
N THR A 40 13.27 1.49 20.78
CA THR A 40 12.76 1.37 19.41
C THR A 40 13.09 0.02 18.78
N THR A 41 12.31 -0.37 17.78
CA THR A 41 12.55 -1.53 16.93
C THR A 41 12.81 -1.09 15.48
N ALA A 42 13.22 -2.02 14.61
CA ALA A 42 13.39 -1.72 13.19
C ALA A 42 12.10 -1.21 12.51
N MET A 43 10.93 -1.58 13.04
CA MET A 43 9.65 -1.07 12.59
C MET A 43 9.54 0.45 12.78
N ASP A 44 10.12 1.01 13.85
CA ASP A 44 10.11 2.45 14.10
C ASP A 44 10.91 3.21 13.04
N ALA A 45 12.06 2.70 12.61
CA ALA A 45 12.84 3.29 11.52
C ALA A 45 12.02 3.36 10.22
N VAL A 46 11.23 2.33 9.94
CA VAL A 46 10.33 2.30 8.79
C VAL A 46 9.13 3.24 8.96
N LEU A 47 8.52 3.27 10.15
CA LEU A 47 7.44 4.21 10.43
C LEU A 47 7.88 5.66 10.27
N LEU A 48 9.13 6.00 10.61
CA LEU A 48 9.68 7.32 10.33
C LEU A 48 9.62 7.66 8.83
N VAL A 49 10.05 6.73 7.97
CA VAL A 49 10.00 6.91 6.51
C VAL A 49 8.55 7.03 6.02
N VAL A 50 7.66 6.14 6.49
CA VAL A 50 6.22 6.19 6.15
C VAL A 50 5.60 7.53 6.55
N TYR A 51 5.88 8.03 7.75
CA TYR A 51 5.37 9.32 8.22
C TYR A 51 5.94 10.51 7.45
N ALA A 52 7.22 10.48 7.08
CA ALA A 52 7.85 11.52 6.27
C ALA A 52 7.24 11.57 4.86
N VAL A 53 7.12 10.41 4.21
CA VAL A 53 6.49 10.30 2.88
C VAL A 53 5.02 10.71 2.93
N ALA A 54 4.29 10.32 3.97
CA ALA A 54 2.90 10.72 4.17
C ALA A 54 2.75 12.23 4.33
N ALA A 55 3.64 12.89 5.07
CA ALA A 55 3.64 14.34 5.20
C ALA A 55 3.88 15.04 3.86
N VAL A 56 4.83 14.54 3.06
CA VAL A 56 5.08 15.07 1.71
C VAL A 56 3.88 14.82 0.79
N ALA A 57 3.29 13.62 0.83
CA ALA A 57 2.12 13.26 0.04
C ALA A 57 0.89 14.10 0.41
N ALA A 58 0.69 14.40 1.69
CA ALA A 58 -0.41 15.24 2.17
C ALA A 58 -0.35 16.67 1.59
N ILE A 59 0.85 17.18 1.35
CA ILE A 59 1.06 18.53 0.80
C ILE A 59 1.02 18.54 -0.73
N ARG A 60 1.47 17.47 -1.38
CA ARG A 60 1.80 17.49 -2.82
C ARG A 60 0.99 16.53 -3.69
N SER A 61 0.06 15.74 -3.14
CA SER A 61 -0.58 14.66 -3.88
C SER A 61 -2.10 14.71 -3.84
N ALA A 62 -2.74 14.47 -4.99
CA ALA A 62 -4.18 14.21 -5.09
C ALA A 62 -4.63 12.93 -4.34
N VAL A 63 -3.69 12.08 -3.95
CA VAL A 63 -3.94 10.80 -3.25
C VAL A 63 -3.82 10.97 -1.71
N ALA A 64 -3.64 12.20 -1.23
CA ALA A 64 -3.42 12.55 0.18
C ALA A 64 -4.41 11.86 1.13
N ALA A 65 -5.72 11.91 0.85
CA ALA A 65 -6.73 11.32 1.73
C ALA A 65 -6.49 9.82 1.98
N THR A 66 -6.24 9.03 0.94
CA THR A 66 -6.00 7.59 1.09
C THR A 66 -4.68 7.26 1.78
N VAL A 67 -3.63 8.08 1.58
CA VAL A 67 -2.37 7.96 2.31
C VAL A 67 -2.57 8.26 3.79
N LEU A 68 -3.28 9.33 4.12
CA LEU A 68 -3.62 9.69 5.50
C LEU A 68 -4.44 8.60 6.20
N VAL A 69 -5.39 7.97 5.49
CA VAL A 69 -6.13 6.81 6.02
C VAL A 69 -5.19 5.64 6.30
N ALA A 70 -4.38 5.22 5.33
CA ALA A 70 -3.47 4.07 5.50
C ALA A 70 -2.50 4.30 6.67
N VAL A 71 -1.90 5.48 6.73
CA VAL A 71 -0.94 5.87 7.78
C VAL A 71 -1.65 6.00 9.13
N GLY A 72 -2.85 6.57 9.19
CA GLY A 72 -3.64 6.67 10.41
C GLY A 72 -4.01 5.30 10.98
N VAL A 73 -4.49 4.38 10.15
CA VAL A 73 -4.81 3.00 10.54
C VAL A 73 -3.57 2.29 11.06
N VAL A 74 -2.45 2.36 10.34
CA VAL A 74 -1.18 1.75 10.74
C VAL A 74 -0.66 2.34 12.05
N THR A 75 -0.73 3.66 12.21
CA THR A 75 -0.32 4.34 13.45
C THR A 75 -1.12 3.84 14.64
N ILE A 76 -2.45 3.76 14.49
CA ILE A 76 -3.33 3.29 15.55
C ILE A 76 -3.00 1.84 15.88
N ALA A 77 -2.94 0.97 14.87
CA ALA A 77 -2.68 -0.44 15.07
C ALA A 77 -1.32 -0.70 15.75
N VAL A 78 -0.25 0.01 15.37
CA VAL A 78 1.08 -0.18 15.99
C VAL A 78 1.14 0.39 17.41
N ARG A 79 0.49 1.54 17.67
CA ARG A 79 0.66 2.25 18.95
C ARG A 79 -0.38 1.89 20.00
N LEU A 80 -1.50 1.28 19.61
CA LEU A 80 -2.56 0.87 20.50
C LEU A 80 -2.06 -0.08 21.62
N PRO A 81 -1.21 -1.09 21.33
CA PRO A 81 -0.66 -1.93 22.39
C PRO A 81 0.18 -1.22 23.45
N GLY A 82 0.77 -0.08 23.10
CA GLY A 82 1.53 0.73 24.06
C GLY A 82 0.70 1.15 25.28
N LEU A 83 -0.64 1.25 25.14
CA LEU A 83 -1.52 1.66 26.24
C LEU A 83 -1.57 0.66 27.39
N TRP A 84 -1.45 -0.64 27.11
CA TRP A 84 -1.45 -1.68 28.14
C TRP A 84 -0.08 -2.30 28.37
N ASN A 85 0.81 -2.30 27.37
CA ASN A 85 2.13 -2.93 27.48
C ASN A 85 3.13 -2.09 28.32
N ILE A 86 3.17 -0.76 28.13
CA ILE A 86 4.15 0.11 28.82
C ILE A 86 3.92 0.13 30.34
N GLY A 87 2.67 -0.05 30.77
CA GLY A 87 2.28 -0.16 32.17
C GLY A 87 2.59 -1.52 32.82
N GLY A 88 2.95 -2.54 32.04
CA GLY A 88 3.14 -3.90 32.53
C GLY A 88 4.36 -4.06 33.44
N ARG A 89 4.31 -5.06 34.35
CA ARG A 89 5.40 -5.40 35.29
C ARG A 89 6.74 -5.67 34.61
N ALA A 90 6.70 -6.21 33.40
CA ALA A 90 7.87 -6.47 32.56
C ALA A 90 8.61 -5.19 32.16
N MET A 91 7.86 -4.14 31.84
CA MET A 91 8.42 -2.85 31.46
C MET A 91 8.89 -2.08 32.69
N GLU A 92 8.21 -2.24 33.83
CA GLU A 92 8.61 -1.69 35.13
C GLU A 92 9.99 -2.20 35.60
N SER A 93 10.29 -3.48 35.38
CA SER A 93 11.62 -4.02 35.74
C SER A 93 12.74 -3.59 34.79
N SER A 94 12.40 -3.22 33.55
CA SER A 94 13.37 -3.04 32.47
C SER A 94 13.66 -1.57 32.15
N TYR A 95 12.73 -0.67 32.46
CA TYR A 95 12.81 0.75 32.10
C TYR A 95 12.40 1.63 33.27
N SER A 96 13.05 2.80 33.39
CA SER A 96 12.70 3.76 34.44
C SER A 96 11.33 4.40 34.22
N ASP A 97 10.69 4.82 35.32
CA ASP A 97 9.35 5.41 35.29
C ASP A 97 9.25 6.69 34.45
N ASP A 98 10.30 7.52 34.42
CA ASP A 98 10.34 8.71 33.56
C ASP A 98 10.24 8.33 32.07
N LEU A 99 10.93 7.26 31.65
CA LEU A 99 10.89 6.80 30.25
C LEU A 99 9.54 6.21 29.88
N ARG A 100 8.99 5.39 30.78
CA ARG A 100 7.67 4.80 30.60
C ARG A 100 6.59 5.87 30.52
N THR A 101 6.67 6.89 31.38
CA THR A 101 5.75 8.04 31.36
C THR A 101 5.83 8.81 30.04
N ARG A 102 7.04 9.11 29.56
CA ARG A 102 7.24 9.76 28.26
C ARG A 102 6.73 8.90 27.10
N ALA A 103 6.96 7.59 27.15
CA ALA A 103 6.49 6.65 26.14
C ALA A 103 4.96 6.58 26.10
N LEU A 104 4.28 6.52 27.27
CA LEU A 104 2.83 6.58 27.36
C LEU A 104 2.26 7.88 26.78
N ILE A 105 2.83 9.03 27.13
CA ILE A 105 2.42 10.33 26.56
C ILE A 105 2.59 10.32 25.04
N CYS A 106 3.71 9.81 24.53
CA CYS A 106 3.95 9.67 23.09
C CYS A 106 2.94 8.72 22.42
N ALA A 107 2.57 7.62 23.08
CA ALA A 107 1.58 6.66 22.57
C ALA A 107 0.19 7.30 22.45
N PHE A 108 -0.29 7.98 23.50
CA PHE A 108 -1.55 8.74 23.45
C PHE A 108 -1.53 9.81 22.36
N THR A 109 -0.42 10.54 22.26
CA THR A 109 -0.23 11.58 21.25
C THR A 109 -0.25 10.98 19.83
N ALA A 110 0.41 9.85 19.63
CA ALA A 110 0.44 9.15 18.35
C ALA A 110 -0.93 8.59 17.97
N LEU A 111 -1.69 8.06 18.93
CA LEU A 111 -3.06 7.61 18.73
C LEU A 111 -4.00 8.77 18.36
N ALA A 112 -3.94 9.88 19.11
CA ALA A 112 -4.70 11.09 18.79
C ALA A 112 -4.36 11.63 17.39
N ALA A 113 -3.06 11.65 17.04
CA ALA A 113 -2.63 12.03 15.70
C ALA A 113 -3.13 11.04 14.64
N GLY A 114 -3.08 9.73 14.88
CA GLY A 114 -3.62 8.71 13.98
C GLY A 114 -5.11 8.90 13.71
N ILE A 115 -5.91 9.13 14.76
CA ILE A 115 -7.34 9.45 14.65
C ILE A 115 -7.54 10.77 13.89
N ALA A 116 -6.75 11.79 14.17
CA ALA A 116 -6.82 13.06 13.44
C ALA A 116 -6.53 12.89 11.94
N LEU A 117 -5.58 12.03 11.54
CA LEU A 117 -5.34 11.71 10.13
C LEU A 117 -6.58 11.10 9.47
N LEU A 118 -7.31 10.21 10.15
CA LEU A 118 -8.56 9.63 9.65
C LEU A 118 -9.65 10.70 9.49
N ILE A 119 -9.81 11.57 10.49
CA ILE A 119 -10.79 12.67 10.46
C ILE A 119 -10.47 13.64 9.33
N ILE A 120 -9.20 14.07 9.19
CA ILE A 120 -8.77 14.97 8.12
C ILE A 120 -9.00 14.34 6.75
N ALA A 121 -8.69 13.06 6.59
CA ALA A 121 -8.93 12.34 5.34
C ALA A 121 -10.42 12.21 5.01
N GLY A 122 -11.28 12.04 6.01
CA GLY A 122 -12.73 12.01 5.85
C GLY A 122 -13.31 13.39 5.51
N ALA A 123 -12.93 14.42 6.27
CA ALA A 123 -13.38 15.79 6.08
C ALA A 123 -12.88 16.40 4.75
N GLY A 124 -11.71 15.99 4.28
CA GLY A 124 -11.13 16.43 3.01
C GLY A 124 -11.76 15.81 1.76
N ARG A 125 -12.77 14.93 1.90
CA ARG A 125 -13.49 14.37 0.75
C ARG A 125 -14.42 15.41 0.15
N ARG A 126 -13.91 16.21 -0.78
CA ARG A 126 -14.73 17.07 -1.65
C ARG A 126 -14.93 16.43 -3.02
N PRO A 127 -16.09 16.65 -3.68
CA PRO A 127 -16.24 16.34 -5.09
C PRO A 127 -15.19 17.09 -5.92
N PRO A 128 -14.79 16.57 -7.09
CA PRO A 128 -13.94 17.30 -8.02
C PRO A 128 -14.60 18.64 -8.36
N ALA A 129 -13.85 19.73 -8.23
CA ALA A 129 -14.31 21.07 -8.53
C ALA A 129 -14.56 21.25 -10.03
N ASP A 130 -13.69 20.68 -10.87
CA ASP A 130 -13.74 20.80 -12.32
C ASP A 130 -13.24 19.52 -13.02
N SER A 131 -13.55 19.37 -14.32
CA SER A 131 -13.12 18.25 -15.16
C SER A 131 -11.61 18.16 -15.40
N TYR A 132 -10.86 19.23 -15.09
CA TYR A 132 -9.40 19.28 -15.16
C TYR A 132 -8.72 18.91 -13.83
N GLU A 133 -9.48 18.70 -12.74
CA GLU A 133 -8.91 18.28 -11.46
C GLU A 133 -8.38 16.84 -11.57
N GLN A 134 -7.12 16.66 -11.20
CA GLN A 134 -6.47 15.36 -11.32
C GLN A 134 -7.04 14.39 -10.28
N LEU A 135 -7.81 13.40 -10.76
CA LEU A 135 -8.41 12.37 -9.92
C LEU A 135 -7.34 11.40 -9.37
N PRO A 136 -7.58 10.79 -8.20
CA PRO A 136 -6.74 9.73 -7.67
C PRO A 136 -6.55 8.59 -8.69
N THR A 137 -5.31 8.26 -9.01
CA THR A 137 -4.96 7.19 -9.95
C THR A 137 -5.20 5.81 -9.34
N ARG A 138 -5.80 4.89 -10.10
CA ARG A 138 -5.93 3.47 -9.71
C ARG A 138 -4.71 2.68 -10.19
N PRO A 139 -4.26 1.65 -9.46
CA PRO A 139 -3.23 0.75 -9.99
C PRO A 139 -3.67 0.13 -11.32
N GLY A 140 -2.73 0.01 -12.27
CA GLY A 140 -2.99 -0.62 -13.56
C GLY A 140 -3.30 -2.12 -13.41
N PRO A 141 -3.95 -2.77 -14.39
CA PRO A 141 -4.41 -4.15 -14.25
C PRO A 141 -3.32 -5.15 -13.83
N GLY A 142 -2.14 -5.08 -14.46
CA GLY A 142 -1.00 -5.92 -14.10
C GLY A 142 -0.51 -5.68 -12.67
N ALA A 143 -0.35 -4.41 -12.28
CA ALA A 143 0.09 -4.04 -10.93
C ALA A 143 -0.90 -4.50 -9.85
N SER A 144 -2.22 -4.39 -10.13
CA SER A 144 -3.28 -4.89 -9.25
C SER A 144 -3.21 -6.40 -9.06
N VAL A 145 -3.08 -7.17 -10.15
CA VAL A 145 -2.97 -8.64 -10.07
C VAL A 145 -1.71 -9.06 -9.34
N THR A 146 -0.56 -8.44 -9.64
CA THR A 146 0.69 -8.70 -8.95
C THR A 146 0.57 -8.39 -7.45
N ALA A 147 0.03 -7.23 -7.08
CA ALA A 147 -0.15 -6.87 -5.67
C ALA A 147 -1.12 -7.82 -4.96
N PHE A 148 -2.23 -8.20 -5.59
CA PHE A 148 -3.17 -9.19 -5.04
C PHE A 148 -2.50 -10.54 -4.76
N LEU A 149 -1.79 -11.09 -5.76
CA LEU A 149 -1.15 -12.39 -5.64
C LEU A 149 -0.02 -12.38 -4.59
N LEU A 150 0.87 -11.39 -4.66
CA LEU A 150 2.05 -11.35 -3.80
C LEU A 150 1.68 -10.99 -2.34
N LEU A 151 0.87 -9.95 -2.12
CA LEU A 151 0.44 -9.57 -0.77
C LEU A 151 -0.55 -10.58 -0.18
N GLY A 152 -1.37 -11.21 -1.03
CA GLY A 152 -2.25 -12.29 -0.61
C GLY A 152 -1.46 -13.52 -0.14
N ALA A 153 -0.41 -13.89 -0.87
CA ALA A 153 0.46 -15.01 -0.51
C ALA A 153 1.23 -14.75 0.80
N VAL A 154 1.90 -13.59 0.95
CA VAL A 154 2.58 -13.23 2.21
C VAL A 154 1.58 -13.09 3.36
N GLY A 155 0.40 -12.51 3.13
CA GLY A 155 -0.65 -12.42 4.14
C GLY A 155 -1.10 -13.80 4.62
N ALA A 156 -1.29 -14.76 3.70
CA ALA A 156 -1.67 -16.13 4.03
C ALA A 156 -0.55 -16.88 4.77
N GLU A 157 0.70 -16.70 4.36
CA GLU A 157 1.87 -17.25 5.04
C GLU A 157 2.00 -16.72 6.47
N LEU A 158 1.90 -15.40 6.68
CA LEU A 158 1.94 -14.81 8.01
C LEU A 158 0.82 -15.37 8.89
N VAL A 159 -0.40 -15.53 8.36
CA VAL A 159 -1.51 -16.18 9.06
C VAL A 159 -1.19 -17.64 9.39
N ALA A 160 -0.59 -18.40 8.48
CA ALA A 160 -0.20 -19.78 8.73
C ALA A 160 0.83 -19.87 9.86
N TRP A 161 1.81 -18.96 9.89
CA TRP A 161 2.74 -18.84 11.02
C TRP A 161 2.03 -18.47 12.32
N GLN A 162 1.09 -17.51 12.31
CA GLN A 162 0.31 -17.19 13.51
C GLN A 162 -0.46 -18.42 14.04
N ILE A 163 -1.10 -19.19 13.17
CA ILE A 163 -1.82 -20.43 13.54
C ILE A 163 -0.84 -21.46 14.12
N SER A 164 0.32 -21.64 13.49
CA SER A 164 1.38 -22.53 14.00
C SER A 164 1.81 -22.12 15.41
N GLN A 165 2.01 -20.82 15.67
CA GLN A 165 2.37 -20.32 17.01
C GLN A 165 1.25 -20.56 18.03
N ILE A 166 -0.02 -20.34 17.66
CA ILE A 166 -1.17 -20.61 18.55
C ILE A 166 -1.24 -22.08 18.96
N VAL A 167 -0.93 -23.01 18.04
CA VAL A 167 -0.94 -24.45 18.30
C VAL A 167 0.24 -24.88 19.17
N ARG A 168 1.40 -24.21 19.03
CA ARG A 168 2.65 -24.58 19.72
C ARG A 168 2.78 -23.95 21.11
N PHE A 169 2.37 -22.70 21.27
CA PHE A 169 2.54 -21.99 22.53
C PHE A 169 1.49 -22.39 23.56
N ARG A 170 1.94 -22.57 24.81
CA ARG A 170 1.03 -22.69 25.96
C ARG A 170 0.27 -21.36 26.13
N SER A 171 -0.94 -21.42 26.68
CA SER A 171 -1.84 -20.26 26.82
C SER A 171 -1.20 -19.01 27.43
N GLU A 172 -0.30 -19.17 28.41
CA GLU A 172 0.44 -18.07 29.03
C GLU A 172 1.44 -17.40 28.08
N LEU A 173 2.17 -18.19 27.29
CA LEU A 173 3.13 -17.67 26.30
C LEU A 173 2.39 -16.93 25.17
N LEU A 174 1.21 -17.41 24.83
CA LEU A 174 0.37 -16.80 23.79
C LEU A 174 -0.14 -15.42 24.22
N ALA A 175 -0.57 -15.29 25.49
CA ALA A 175 -0.99 -14.00 26.03
C ALA A 175 0.17 -13.00 26.04
N ASP A 176 1.36 -13.39 26.51
CA ASP A 176 2.55 -12.53 26.51
C ASP A 176 2.96 -12.12 25.08
N TRP A 177 2.79 -13.00 24.10
CA TRP A 177 3.15 -12.76 22.69
C TRP A 177 2.25 -11.73 21.99
N TYR A 178 0.94 -11.72 22.29
CA TYR A 178 -0.03 -10.81 21.66
C TYR A 178 -0.31 -9.55 22.48
N LEU A 179 -0.42 -9.68 23.80
CA LEU A 179 -0.77 -8.57 24.69
C LEU A 179 0.48 -7.88 25.26
N GLY A 180 1.66 -8.49 25.10
CA GLY A 180 2.87 -8.03 25.74
C GLY A 180 3.03 -8.64 27.13
N GLY A 181 4.27 -8.93 27.49
CA GLY A 181 4.63 -9.62 28.73
C GLY A 181 6.13 -9.69 28.94
N GLY A 182 6.56 -10.27 30.07
CA GLY A 182 7.97 -10.29 30.49
C GLY A 182 8.88 -11.20 29.69
N ARG A 183 8.31 -12.10 28.88
CA ARG A 183 9.06 -13.12 28.15
C ARG A 183 9.51 -12.65 26.76
N PHE A 184 8.85 -11.63 26.22
CA PHE A 184 9.15 -11.06 24.92
C PHE A 184 9.32 -9.56 25.09
N LEU A 185 10.45 -9.18 25.71
CA LEU A 185 10.84 -7.78 25.85
C LEU A 185 11.32 -7.28 24.49
N ASP A 186 10.42 -6.58 23.81
CA ASP A 186 10.74 -5.77 22.64
C ASP A 186 10.91 -4.30 23.07
N GLY A 187 11.30 -3.42 22.15
CA GLY A 187 11.46 -1.99 22.45
C GLY A 187 10.21 -1.37 23.09
N VAL A 188 10.38 -0.44 24.05
CA VAL A 188 9.30 0.22 24.83
C VAL A 188 8.13 0.69 23.98
N ILE A 189 8.39 1.25 22.80
CA ILE A 189 7.33 1.81 21.94
C ILE A 189 6.89 0.84 20.84
N GLY A 190 7.54 -0.31 20.71
CA GLY A 190 7.20 -1.35 19.74
C GLY A 190 5.92 -2.10 20.11
N PRO A 191 5.15 -2.58 19.11
CA PRO A 191 4.05 -3.48 19.39
C PRO A 191 4.59 -4.84 19.85
N PRO A 192 3.84 -5.60 20.66
CA PRO A 192 4.17 -7.00 20.91
C PRO A 192 4.37 -7.78 19.59
N PRO A 193 5.33 -8.71 19.52
CA PRO A 193 5.69 -9.37 18.25
C PRO A 193 4.51 -10.05 17.54
N GLY A 194 3.63 -10.73 18.30
CA GLY A 194 2.44 -11.38 17.76
C GLY A 194 1.41 -10.41 17.23
N TRP A 195 1.22 -9.30 17.94
CA TRP A 195 0.35 -8.22 17.49
C TRP A 195 0.87 -7.59 16.20
N GLY A 196 2.17 -7.25 16.15
CA GLY A 196 2.80 -6.67 14.98
C GLY A 196 2.68 -7.57 13.75
N SER A 197 2.95 -8.87 13.92
CA SER A 197 2.86 -9.87 12.85
C SER A 197 1.41 -10.06 12.37
N GLY A 198 0.46 -10.19 13.30
CA GLY A 198 -0.96 -10.32 12.97
C GLY A 198 -1.51 -9.08 12.27
N MET A 199 -1.14 -7.89 12.72
CA MET A 199 -1.47 -6.62 12.06
C MET A 199 -0.91 -6.60 10.63
N LEU A 200 0.35 -6.97 10.43
CA LEU A 200 0.98 -6.95 9.12
C LEU A 200 0.31 -7.94 8.16
N ALA A 201 -0.07 -9.12 8.66
CA ALA A 201 -0.85 -10.11 7.91
C ALA A 201 -2.19 -9.52 7.45
N LEU A 202 -2.94 -8.91 8.38
CA LEU A 202 -4.22 -8.25 8.06
C LEU A 202 -4.04 -7.11 7.05
N LEU A 203 -2.99 -6.30 7.21
CA LEU A 203 -2.69 -5.20 6.29
C LEU A 203 -2.39 -5.72 4.88
N CYS A 204 -1.61 -6.80 4.75
CA CYS A 204 -1.32 -7.43 3.47
C CYS A 204 -2.57 -8.00 2.81
N LEU A 205 -3.43 -8.70 3.57
CA LEU A 205 -4.68 -9.26 3.06
C LEU A 205 -5.67 -8.17 2.63
N VAL A 206 -5.82 -7.10 3.42
CA VAL A 206 -6.65 -5.95 3.06
C VAL A 206 -6.13 -5.30 1.78
N ALA A 207 -4.81 -5.05 1.70
CA ALA A 207 -4.20 -4.49 0.51
C ALA A 207 -4.38 -5.39 -0.73
N ALA A 208 -4.30 -6.72 -0.57
CA ALA A 208 -4.55 -7.68 -1.63
C ALA A 208 -6.00 -7.61 -2.14
N VAL A 209 -6.99 -7.65 -1.24
CA VAL A 209 -8.41 -7.54 -1.59
C VAL A 209 -8.73 -6.17 -2.23
N SER A 210 -8.14 -5.10 -1.73
CA SER A 210 -8.23 -3.77 -2.33
C SER A 210 -7.63 -3.75 -3.75
N ALA A 211 -6.51 -4.45 -3.99
CA ALA A 211 -5.88 -4.54 -5.29
C ALA A 211 -6.73 -5.32 -6.29
N LEU A 212 -7.35 -6.43 -5.85
CA LEU A 212 -8.29 -7.24 -6.64
C LEU A 212 -9.53 -6.45 -7.06
N SER A 213 -10.04 -5.59 -6.16
CA SER A 213 -11.18 -4.72 -6.43
C SER A 213 -10.82 -3.43 -7.20
N HIS A 214 -9.56 -3.27 -7.61
CA HIS A 214 -9.04 -2.04 -8.25
C HIS A 214 -9.38 -0.77 -7.45
N ALA A 215 -9.38 -0.87 -6.12
CA ALA A 215 -9.73 0.25 -5.27
C ALA A 215 -8.63 1.33 -5.29
N VAL A 216 -9.03 2.60 -5.22
CA VAL A 216 -8.11 3.75 -5.19
C VAL A 216 -7.11 3.65 -4.02
N HIS A 217 -7.55 3.07 -2.90
CA HIS A 217 -6.72 2.89 -1.71
C HIS A 217 -5.80 1.66 -1.77
N ALA A 218 -5.90 0.81 -2.79
CA ALA A 218 -5.04 -0.38 -2.93
C ALA A 218 -3.56 -0.02 -2.98
N ARG A 219 -3.22 1.06 -3.69
CA ARG A 219 -1.83 1.51 -3.85
C ARG A 219 -1.20 1.99 -2.54
N PRO A 220 -1.75 2.96 -1.79
CA PRO A 220 -1.15 3.40 -0.54
C PRO A 220 -1.10 2.28 0.50
N PHE A 221 -2.15 1.45 0.62
CA PHE A 221 -2.13 0.31 1.54
C PHE A 221 -1.07 -0.72 1.15
N GLY A 222 -0.98 -1.08 -0.14
CA GLY A 222 0.03 -2.03 -0.63
C GLY A 222 1.47 -1.52 -0.49
N LEU A 223 1.71 -0.23 -0.75
CA LEU A 223 3.03 0.38 -0.54
C LEU A 223 3.41 0.40 0.95
N VAL A 224 2.48 0.78 1.84
CA VAL A 224 2.75 0.77 3.29
C VAL A 224 2.99 -0.65 3.80
N ALA A 225 2.19 -1.63 3.35
CA ALA A 225 2.40 -3.04 3.68
C ALA A 225 3.79 -3.54 3.25
N ALA A 226 4.17 -3.28 2.00
CA ALA A 226 5.46 -3.69 1.46
C ALA A 226 6.63 -3.01 2.19
N VAL A 227 6.52 -1.71 2.49
CA VAL A 227 7.53 -0.99 3.27
C VAL A 227 7.66 -1.57 4.69
N LEU A 228 6.56 -1.93 5.35
CA LEU A 228 6.58 -2.55 6.68
C LEU A 228 7.11 -3.99 6.70
N LEU A 229 7.02 -4.71 5.58
CA LEU A 229 7.60 -6.05 5.42
C LEU A 229 9.13 -6.02 5.30
N LEU A 230 9.70 -4.95 4.72
CA LEU A 230 11.14 -4.89 4.41
C LEU A 230 12.07 -5.16 5.60
N PRO A 231 11.88 -4.59 6.80
CA PRO A 231 12.78 -4.85 7.92
C PRO A 231 12.83 -6.33 8.30
N GLY A 232 11.68 -7.01 8.29
CA GLY A 232 11.60 -8.44 8.57
C GLY A 232 12.43 -9.23 7.58
N GLY A 233 12.18 -9.06 6.28
CA GLY A 233 12.94 -9.75 5.24
C GLY A 233 14.43 -9.43 5.26
N VAL A 234 14.81 -8.16 5.33
CA VAL A 234 16.22 -7.72 5.25
C VAL A 234 17.01 -8.13 6.48
N LEU A 235 16.51 -7.84 7.69
CA LEU A 235 17.27 -8.10 8.91
C LEU A 235 17.39 -9.61 9.18
N ASN A 236 16.33 -10.37 8.93
CA ASN A 236 16.39 -11.82 9.05
C ASN A 236 17.29 -12.44 7.98
N LEU A 237 17.34 -11.90 6.76
CA LEU A 237 18.27 -12.36 5.73
C LEU A 237 19.73 -12.06 6.10
N VAL A 238 20.01 -10.85 6.60
CA VAL A 238 21.33 -10.48 7.12
C VAL A 238 21.75 -11.43 8.23
N ARG A 239 20.83 -11.74 9.15
CA ARG A 239 21.08 -12.74 10.19
C ARG A 239 21.36 -14.12 9.62
N ALA A 240 20.54 -14.59 8.69
CA ALA A 240 20.71 -15.91 8.08
C ALA A 240 22.04 -16.08 7.34
N VAL A 241 22.52 -15.01 6.69
CA VAL A 241 23.84 -14.98 6.06
C VAL A 241 24.96 -14.98 7.12
N HIS A 242 24.80 -14.21 8.19
CA HIS A 242 25.80 -14.15 9.25
C HIS A 242 25.97 -15.46 10.02
N ASP A 243 24.86 -16.17 10.26
CA ASP A 243 24.82 -17.44 10.98
C ASP A 243 25.07 -18.65 10.06
N ASP A 244 25.52 -18.43 8.80
CA ASP A 244 25.76 -19.46 7.77
C ASP A 244 24.58 -20.45 7.56
N LEU A 245 23.35 -19.98 7.76
CA LEU A 245 22.16 -20.82 7.73
C LEU A 245 21.85 -21.37 6.32
N PHE A 246 22.27 -20.66 5.28
CA PHE A 246 22.11 -21.12 3.90
C PHE A 246 23.03 -22.27 3.55
N ASP A 247 24.26 -22.27 4.04
CA ASP A 247 25.24 -23.35 3.82
C ASP A 247 24.79 -24.63 4.54
N GLN A 248 24.13 -24.47 5.68
CA GLN A 248 23.63 -25.56 6.51
C GLN A 248 22.18 -25.93 6.19
N PHE A 249 21.55 -25.34 5.17
CA PHE A 249 20.10 -25.43 4.93
C PHE A 249 19.57 -26.87 4.93
N GLY A 250 20.26 -27.79 4.24
CA GLY A 250 19.87 -29.20 4.16
C GLY A 250 19.97 -29.97 5.49
N SER A 251 20.71 -29.44 6.47
CA SER A 251 20.89 -30.03 7.80
C SER A 251 19.95 -29.44 8.86
N LEU A 252 19.32 -28.29 8.57
CA LEU A 252 18.41 -27.64 9.50
C LEU A 252 17.10 -28.43 9.66
N PRO A 253 16.43 -28.36 10.82
CA PRO A 253 15.07 -28.86 10.97
C PRO A 253 14.13 -28.25 9.94
N THR A 254 13.14 -29.01 9.48
CA THR A 254 12.18 -28.57 8.43
C THR A 254 11.51 -27.23 8.75
N GLU A 255 11.23 -26.96 10.03
CA GLU A 255 10.68 -25.67 10.44
C GLU A 255 11.64 -24.49 10.24
N ALA A 256 12.93 -24.68 10.55
CA ALA A 256 13.94 -23.66 10.31
C ALA A 256 14.17 -23.45 8.80
N GLN A 257 14.09 -24.51 8.00
CA GLN A 257 14.11 -24.40 6.54
C GLN A 257 12.92 -23.56 6.03
N LEU A 258 11.70 -23.85 6.49
CA LEU A 258 10.51 -23.09 6.14
C LEU A 258 10.63 -21.63 6.58
N MET A 259 11.13 -21.37 7.78
CA MET A 259 11.33 -20.03 8.31
C MET A 259 12.34 -19.23 7.45
N LEU A 260 13.45 -19.83 7.03
CA LEU A 260 14.42 -19.19 6.14
C LEU A 260 13.81 -18.86 4.77
N VAL A 261 13.06 -19.79 4.19
CA VAL A 261 12.37 -19.58 2.92
C VAL A 261 11.32 -18.48 3.04
N SER A 262 10.59 -18.43 4.17
CA SER A 262 9.64 -17.36 4.48
C SER A 262 10.29 -16.00 4.51
N TRP A 263 11.40 -15.84 5.23
CA TRP A 263 12.11 -14.56 5.30
C TRP A 263 12.59 -14.08 3.92
N LEU A 264 13.12 -14.99 3.11
CA LEU A 264 13.53 -14.68 1.74
C LEU A 264 12.32 -14.27 0.88
N PHE A 265 11.23 -15.03 0.97
CA PHE A 265 10.02 -14.78 0.22
C PHE A 265 9.38 -13.43 0.59
N GLU A 266 9.27 -13.12 1.87
CA GLU A 266 8.78 -11.83 2.39
C GLU A 266 9.62 -10.65 1.83
N GLY A 267 10.94 -10.76 1.87
CA GLY A 267 11.86 -9.74 1.34
C GLY A 267 11.69 -9.53 -0.16
N VAL A 268 11.63 -10.61 -0.94
CA VAL A 268 11.42 -10.56 -2.39
C VAL A 268 10.06 -9.96 -2.72
N VAL A 269 8.99 -10.40 -2.05
CA VAL A 269 7.64 -9.88 -2.24
C VAL A 269 7.57 -8.39 -1.92
N ALA A 270 8.15 -7.96 -0.81
CA ALA A 270 8.20 -6.55 -0.43
C ALA A 270 8.81 -5.69 -1.56
N VAL A 271 9.96 -6.09 -2.10
CA VAL A 271 10.62 -5.39 -3.20
C VAL A 271 9.77 -5.41 -4.47
N LEU A 272 9.23 -6.57 -4.87
CA LEU A 272 8.41 -6.69 -6.08
C LEU A 272 7.13 -5.87 -6.00
N VAL A 273 6.47 -5.83 -4.85
CA VAL A 273 5.26 -5.01 -4.63
C VAL A 273 5.60 -3.52 -4.69
N LEU A 274 6.73 -3.10 -4.11
CA LEU A 274 7.20 -1.72 -4.24
C LEU A 274 7.43 -1.34 -5.69
N ILE A 275 8.09 -2.20 -6.48
CA ILE A 275 8.33 -1.98 -7.91
C ILE A 275 7.00 -1.93 -8.67
N ALA A 276 6.09 -2.86 -8.42
CA ALA A 276 4.82 -2.96 -9.14
C ALA A 276 3.89 -1.77 -8.84
N LEU A 277 3.90 -1.25 -7.60
CA LEU A 277 3.03 -0.16 -7.16
C LEU A 277 3.69 1.23 -7.19
N ALA A 278 5.00 1.31 -7.43
CA ALA A 278 5.73 2.57 -7.54
C ALA A 278 5.26 3.44 -8.71
N PRO A 279 5.01 2.92 -9.94
CA PRO A 279 4.48 3.72 -11.03
C PRO A 279 3.11 4.33 -10.68
N ARG A 280 2.88 5.57 -11.13
CA ARG A 280 1.52 6.13 -11.08
C ARG A 280 0.66 5.33 -12.05
N GLY A 281 -0.44 4.80 -11.55
CA GLY A 281 -1.39 4.09 -12.40
C GLY A 281 -2.15 5.06 -13.31
N PHE A 282 -3.00 4.50 -14.17
CA PHE A 282 -3.75 5.30 -15.14
C PHE A 282 -4.69 6.26 -14.40
N ALA A 283 -4.74 7.52 -14.83
CA ALA A 283 -5.81 8.41 -14.43
C ALA A 283 -7.12 7.85 -14.99
N ASP A 284 -8.19 7.91 -14.20
CA ASP A 284 -9.55 7.70 -14.72
C ASP A 284 -9.84 8.85 -15.69
N VAL A 285 -9.39 8.74 -16.94
CA VAL A 285 -9.85 9.59 -18.02
C VAL A 285 -11.25 9.08 -18.36
N PRO A 286 -12.31 9.90 -18.26
CA PRO A 286 -13.62 9.54 -18.80
C PRO A 286 -13.46 9.35 -20.31
N GLY A 287 -13.16 8.13 -20.73
CA GLY A 287 -13.18 7.78 -22.14
C GLY A 287 -14.62 7.94 -22.65
N PRO A 288 -14.84 8.36 -23.91
CA PRO A 288 -16.17 8.46 -24.51
C PRO A 288 -16.99 7.15 -24.47
N PHE A 289 -16.35 6.03 -24.14
CA PHE A 289 -16.92 4.69 -24.09
C PHE A 289 -16.65 3.96 -22.75
N ALA A 290 -16.27 4.67 -21.69
CA ALA A 290 -16.21 4.03 -20.37
C ALA A 290 -17.63 3.56 -20.00
N PRO A 291 -17.85 2.27 -19.66
CA PRO A 291 -19.15 1.80 -19.18
C PRO A 291 -19.47 2.58 -17.92
N GLY A 292 -20.35 3.56 -18.05
CA GLY A 292 -20.77 4.38 -16.94
C GLY A 292 -21.43 3.48 -15.90
N PHE A 293 -20.75 3.25 -14.78
CA PHE A 293 -21.44 3.02 -13.51
C PHE A 293 -22.03 4.37 -13.06
N GLY A 294 -22.95 4.88 -13.87
CA GLY A 294 -23.77 6.04 -13.61
C GLY A 294 -25.17 5.53 -13.35
N SER A 295 -25.59 5.62 -12.09
CA SER A 295 -26.98 5.60 -11.68
C SER A 295 -27.75 6.66 -12.48
N GLY A 296 -28.38 6.26 -13.57
CA GLY A 296 -29.20 7.11 -14.40
C GLY A 296 -30.35 6.29 -14.94
N TYR A 297 -31.58 6.68 -14.57
CA TYR A 297 -32.79 6.30 -15.27
C TYR A 297 -32.60 6.66 -16.76
N GLY A 298 -32.20 5.67 -17.55
CA GLY A 298 -32.08 5.74 -18.99
C GLY A 298 -33.06 4.74 -19.58
N ASP A 299 -34.01 5.27 -20.34
CA ASP A 299 -35.05 4.57 -21.09
C ASP A 299 -34.50 3.34 -21.84
N PRO A 300 -35.15 2.15 -21.76
CA PRO A 300 -34.71 0.99 -22.52
C PRO A 300 -34.97 1.22 -24.01
N GLY A 301 -33.95 1.71 -24.71
CA GLY A 301 -33.90 1.68 -26.17
C GLY A 301 -33.90 0.23 -26.65
N TYR A 302 -35.06 -0.25 -27.09
CA TYR A 302 -35.19 -1.53 -27.79
C TYR A 302 -34.36 -1.49 -29.07
N GLY A 303 -33.21 -2.16 -29.05
CA GLY A 303 -32.46 -2.49 -30.26
C GLY A 303 -33.27 -3.46 -31.11
N GLN A 304 -33.54 -3.06 -32.36
CA GLN A 304 -34.14 -3.93 -33.37
C GLN A 304 -33.27 -5.18 -33.61
N PRO A 305 -33.85 -6.40 -33.63
CA PRO A 305 -33.16 -7.60 -34.09
C PRO A 305 -32.91 -7.49 -35.61
N GLY A 306 -31.65 -7.34 -36.00
CA GLY A 306 -31.23 -7.44 -37.40
C GLY A 306 -31.43 -8.88 -37.91
N TYR A 307 -32.42 -9.07 -38.78
CA TYR A 307 -32.53 -10.23 -39.65
C TYR A 307 -31.41 -10.16 -40.70
N GLY A 308 -30.38 -10.98 -40.56
CA GLY A 308 -29.41 -11.24 -41.63
C GLY A 308 -29.99 -12.26 -42.61
N PRO A 309 -29.98 -12.00 -43.94
CA PRO A 309 -30.31 -13.02 -44.92
C PRO A 309 -29.14 -13.98 -45.16
N GLU A 310 -29.53 -15.23 -45.36
CA GLU A 310 -28.74 -16.45 -45.48
C GLU A 310 -27.72 -16.45 -46.62
N ALA A 311 -26.69 -17.27 -46.44
CA ALA A 311 -25.65 -17.54 -47.41
C ALA A 311 -26.20 -18.33 -48.64
N HIS A 312 -25.82 -17.89 -49.84
CA HIS A 312 -25.97 -18.65 -51.09
C HIS A 312 -24.61 -18.84 -51.77
N PRO A 313 -24.32 -20.04 -52.34
CA PRO A 313 -23.02 -20.35 -52.92
C PRO A 313 -22.94 -20.12 -54.45
N GLY A 314 -21.95 -19.30 -54.87
CA GLY A 314 -21.27 -19.28 -56.19
C GLY A 314 -22.00 -18.64 -57.40
N PRO A 315 -21.34 -18.45 -58.57
CA PRO A 315 -19.91 -18.25 -58.87
C PRO A 315 -19.60 -17.02 -59.78
N SER A 316 -18.33 -16.59 -59.76
CA SER A 316 -17.57 -15.87 -60.81
C SER A 316 -17.97 -14.46 -61.33
N ALA A 317 -16.92 -13.63 -61.46
CA ALA A 317 -16.64 -12.61 -62.50
C ALA A 317 -16.67 -11.11 -62.13
N GLY A 318 -15.51 -10.47 -62.29
CA GLY A 318 -15.37 -9.08 -62.76
C GLY A 318 -14.93 -8.01 -61.74
N PRO A 319 -13.86 -7.23 -62.01
CA PRO A 319 -13.56 -6.00 -61.29
C PRO A 319 -14.18 -4.79 -62.01
N VAL A 320 -14.96 -3.96 -61.31
CA VAL A 320 -15.38 -2.64 -61.82
C VAL A 320 -15.28 -1.57 -60.71
N PRO A 321 -14.68 -0.40 -60.98
CA PRO A 321 -14.55 0.71 -60.03
C PRO A 321 -15.61 1.81 -60.21
N GLY A 322 -15.91 2.53 -59.12
CA GLY A 322 -16.38 3.93 -59.15
C GLY A 322 -17.86 4.22 -58.86
N TYR A 323 -18.10 5.46 -58.40
CA TYR A 323 -19.35 6.14 -58.00
C TYR A 323 -19.82 5.84 -56.57
N GLY A 324 -19.95 6.80 -55.63
CA GLY A 324 -20.30 8.21 -55.75
C GLY A 324 -21.73 8.40 -55.22
N TYR A 325 -21.89 8.67 -53.92
CA TYR A 325 -23.21 8.96 -53.33
C TYR A 325 -23.36 10.45 -52.98
N PRO A 326 -24.46 11.11 -53.41
CA PRO A 326 -24.80 12.45 -52.97
C PRO A 326 -25.54 12.39 -51.61
N GLN A 327 -25.07 13.13 -50.61
CA GLN A 327 -25.87 13.40 -49.42
C GLN A 327 -26.79 14.60 -49.67
N GLY A 328 -28.09 14.33 -49.78
CA GLY A 328 -29.15 15.32 -49.52
C GLY A 328 -29.18 15.70 -48.03
N GLY A 329 -29.77 16.79 -47.57
CA GLY A 329 -30.74 17.70 -48.17
C GLY A 329 -31.80 18.02 -47.11
N GLY A 330 -31.83 19.26 -46.61
CA GLY A 330 -32.87 19.85 -45.73
C GLY A 330 -32.59 19.71 -44.22
N PHE A 331 -32.85 20.67 -43.33
CA PHE A 331 -33.64 21.90 -43.33
C PHE A 331 -33.00 22.93 -42.37
N GLY A 332 -32.80 24.18 -42.81
CA GLY A 332 -32.34 25.28 -41.96
C GLY A 332 -32.79 26.65 -42.51
N PRO A 333 -33.04 27.65 -41.64
CA PRO A 333 -33.70 28.91 -41.98
C PRO A 333 -32.86 29.83 -42.91
N PRO A 334 -33.50 30.78 -43.63
CA PRO A 334 -32.86 31.53 -44.71
C PRO A 334 -31.74 32.45 -44.21
N VAL A 335 -30.57 32.34 -44.85
CA VAL A 335 -29.40 33.21 -44.63
C VAL A 335 -29.49 34.40 -45.59
N PRO A 336 -29.22 35.65 -45.15
CA PRO A 336 -29.25 36.83 -46.02
C PRO A 336 -28.16 36.80 -47.11
N PRO A 337 -28.37 37.50 -48.25
CA PRO A 337 -27.46 37.42 -49.40
C PRO A 337 -26.09 38.01 -49.05
N SER A 338 -25.09 37.15 -49.00
CA SER A 338 -23.68 37.51 -48.86
C SER A 338 -23.10 37.99 -50.19
N ALA A 339 -22.23 38.99 -50.06
CA ALA A 339 -21.55 39.74 -51.12
C ALA A 339 -20.80 38.85 -52.14
N PRO A 340 -20.59 39.34 -53.38
CA PRO A 340 -19.86 38.61 -54.41
C PRO A 340 -18.42 38.30 -53.99
N PRO A 341 -17.87 37.13 -54.38
CA PRO A 341 -16.51 36.73 -54.03
C PRO A 341 -15.47 37.66 -54.70
N PRO A 342 -14.34 37.96 -54.02
CA PRO A 342 -13.26 38.75 -54.60
C PRO A 342 -12.58 38.00 -55.76
N PRO A 343 -12.10 38.73 -56.78
CA PRO A 343 -11.47 38.11 -57.95
C PRO A 343 -10.18 37.37 -57.58
N SER A 344 -10.04 36.19 -58.17
CA SER A 344 -8.87 35.32 -58.09
C SER A 344 -7.61 36.04 -58.57
N ARG A 345 -6.56 36.01 -57.75
CA ARG A 345 -5.22 36.47 -58.17
C ARG A 345 -4.66 35.52 -59.23
N PRO A 346 -4.05 36.04 -60.31
CA PRO A 346 -3.40 35.20 -61.32
C PRO A 346 -2.13 34.53 -60.75
N PRO A 347 -1.75 33.36 -61.27
CA PRO A 347 -0.55 32.65 -60.84
C PRO A 347 0.73 33.44 -61.21
N PRO A 348 1.76 33.40 -60.37
CA PRO A 348 3.05 33.98 -60.70
C PRO A 348 3.76 33.11 -61.74
N GLY A 349 4.14 33.72 -62.87
CA GLY A 349 5.06 33.15 -63.83
C GLY A 349 5.88 34.28 -64.45
N TRP A 350 7.16 33.98 -64.73
CA TRP A 350 7.94 34.45 -65.88
C TRP A 350 7.57 35.81 -66.48
#